data_AF-A0A6N6THX3-F1
#
_entry.id   AF-A0A6N6THX3-F1
#
_cell.length_a   1.000
_cell.length_b   1.000
_cell.length_c   1.000
_cell.angle_alpha   90.00
_cell.angle_beta   90.00
_cell.angle_gamma   90.00
#
_symmetry.space_group_name_H-M   'P 1'
#
loop_
_entity.id
_entity.type
_entity.pdbx_description
1 polymer ?
#
loop_
_entity_poly.entity_id
_entity_poly.type
_entity_poly.pdbx_seq_one_letter_code
_entity_poly.pdbx_strand_id
1 'polypeptide(L)'
;MRLRLDPLWRWLLGVALGLPLALGLWWAFARLPLMKFLGHGVGFVSPWLWPDAVLGIGLDQDRGLIVSLLPPLTDSAAMFIVLLLPFNRATVILPLFWGLTLATPGRALFRRLLLGTLILLPVAFAMVLLYVQFQITLYRTHLPLLTETPPVDYALALPDPPVLYYLWGLGRQLAVLVLPLMAPLLAWLLLHRAFLRTVVLGGWLQRGARSTRPLVSSPPLPVDSKP
;
A
#
# COMPACT_ATOMS: atom_id res chain seq x y z
N MET A 1 -41.05 4.86 4.40
CA MET A 1 -40.28 3.81 5.12
C MET A 1 -38.79 3.99 4.85
N ARG A 2 -38.03 4.55 5.81
CA ARG A 2 -36.56 4.64 5.67
C ARG A 2 -35.97 3.30 6.13
N LEU A 3 -35.61 2.42 5.20
CA LEU A 3 -34.78 1.26 5.49
C LEU A 3 -33.50 1.77 6.17
N ARG A 4 -33.42 1.63 7.49
CA ARG A 4 -32.19 1.83 8.27
C ARG A 4 -31.26 0.65 7.91
N LEU A 5 -30.63 0.73 6.74
CA LEU A 5 -29.53 -0.14 6.37
C LEU A 5 -28.47 -0.04 7.46
N ASP A 6 -28.02 -1.19 7.95
CA ASP A 6 -26.99 -1.27 8.96
C ASP A 6 -25.75 -0.47 8.52
N PRO A 7 -25.10 0.25 9.44
CA PRO A 7 -23.98 1.14 9.12
C PRO A 7 -22.82 0.39 8.44
N LEU A 8 -22.65 -0.90 8.75
CA LEU A 8 -21.68 -1.78 8.08
C LEU A 8 -22.02 -2.04 6.61
N TRP A 9 -23.29 -2.29 6.31
CA TRP A 9 -23.73 -2.54 4.94
C TRP A 9 -23.59 -1.31 4.07
N ARG A 10 -23.89 -0.13 4.62
CA ARG A 10 -23.66 1.16 3.93
C ARG A 10 -22.17 1.38 3.66
N TRP A 11 -21.30 1.03 4.60
CA TRP A 11 -19.86 1.12 4.40
C TRP A 11 -19.37 0.13 3.33
N LEU A 12 -19.84 -1.12 3.35
CA LEU A 12 -19.48 -2.12 2.33
C LEU A 12 -19.89 -1.70 0.92
N LEU A 13 -21.11 -1.18 0.76
CA LEU A 13 -21.56 -0.59 -0.51
C LEU A 13 -20.72 0.63 -0.90
N GLY A 14 -20.38 1.46 0.09
CA GLY A 14 -19.47 2.60 -0.09
C GLY A 14 -18.09 2.18 -0.57
N VAL A 15 -17.53 1.08 -0.07
CA VAL A 15 -16.25 0.54 -0.51
C VAL A 15 -16.37 -0.03 -1.93
N ALA A 16 -17.43 -0.80 -2.21
CA ALA A 16 -17.66 -1.41 -3.51
C ALA A 16 -17.75 -0.38 -4.65
N LEU A 17 -18.26 0.83 -4.38
CA LEU A 17 -18.33 1.93 -5.35
C LEU A 17 -17.16 2.91 -5.25
N GLY A 18 -16.72 3.22 -4.02
CA GLY A 18 -15.67 4.21 -3.76
C GLY A 18 -14.30 3.75 -4.21
N LEU A 19 -13.99 2.45 -4.10
CA LEU A 19 -12.71 1.89 -4.50
C LEU A 19 -12.49 1.90 -6.03
N PRO A 20 -13.42 1.43 -6.88
CA PRO A 20 -13.24 1.52 -8.33
C PRO A 20 -13.20 2.98 -8.81
N LEU A 21 -13.99 3.87 -8.20
CA LEU A 21 -13.96 5.29 -8.53
C LEU A 21 -12.60 5.92 -8.16
N ALA A 22 -12.06 5.62 -6.98
CA ALA A 22 -10.76 6.09 -6.55
C ALA A 22 -9.63 5.56 -7.44
N LEU A 23 -9.69 4.28 -7.84
CA LEU A 23 -8.74 3.68 -8.78
C LEU A 23 -8.81 4.35 -10.16
N GLY A 24 -10.02 4.60 -10.68
CA GLY A 24 -10.20 5.29 -11.95
C GLY A 24 -9.64 6.72 -11.92
N LEU A 25 -9.95 7.48 -10.87
CA LEU A 25 -9.40 8.84 -10.68
C LEU A 25 -7.88 8.83 -10.54
N TRP A 26 -7.34 7.88 -9.78
CA TRP A 26 -5.89 7.74 -9.63
C TRP A 26 -5.23 7.42 -10.98
N TRP A 27 -5.77 6.45 -11.72
CA TRP A 27 -5.23 6.03 -13.01
C TRP A 27 -5.22 7.18 -14.01
N ALA A 28 -6.33 7.93 -14.10
CA ALA A 28 -6.48 9.01 -15.07
C ALA A 28 -5.66 10.27 -14.73
N PHE A 29 -5.56 10.65 -13.44
CA PHE A 29 -5.03 11.96 -13.08
C PHE A 29 -3.81 11.94 -12.17
N ALA A 30 -3.75 11.04 -11.19
CA ALA A 30 -2.74 11.11 -10.14
C ALA A 30 -1.51 10.25 -10.44
N ARG A 31 -1.66 9.16 -11.21
CA ARG A 31 -0.61 8.17 -11.45
C ARG A 31 0.66 8.80 -12.02
N LEU A 32 0.59 9.40 -13.21
CA LEU A 32 1.74 9.99 -13.90
C LEU A 32 2.43 11.14 -13.11
N PRO A 33 1.73 12.17 -12.61
CA PRO A 33 2.41 13.25 -11.90
C PRO A 33 3.06 12.77 -10.61
N LEU A 34 2.46 11.80 -9.92
CA LEU A 34 3.01 11.25 -8.69
C LEU A 34 4.24 10.39 -8.96
N MET A 35 4.24 9.61 -10.04
CA MET A 35 5.43 8.89 -10.50
C MET A 35 6.58 9.84 -10.84
N LYS A 36 6.29 10.94 -11.55
CA LYS A 36 7.29 11.98 -11.83
C LYS A 36 7.83 12.57 -10.54
N PHE A 37 6.97 12.97 -9.61
CA PHE A 37 7.38 13.52 -8.32
C PHE A 37 8.27 12.56 -7.53
N LEU A 38 7.87 11.28 -7.43
CA LEU A 38 8.69 10.25 -6.78
C LEU A 38 10.02 10.04 -7.51
N GLY A 39 10.02 10.02 -8.84
CA GLY A 39 11.25 9.90 -9.63
C GLY A 39 12.24 11.04 -9.36
N HIS A 40 11.77 12.28 -9.31
CA HIS A 40 12.60 13.44 -8.96
C HIS A 40 13.11 13.35 -7.52
N GLY A 41 12.24 12.95 -6.57
CA GLY A 41 12.64 12.78 -5.18
C GLY A 41 13.72 11.72 -5.03
N VAL A 42 13.59 10.58 -5.70
CA VAL A 42 14.60 9.51 -5.62
C VAL A 42 15.87 9.96 -6.32
N GLY A 43 15.78 10.66 -7.46
CA GLY A 43 16.94 11.16 -8.20
C GLY A 43 17.70 12.25 -7.45
N PHE A 44 17.01 13.03 -6.62
CA PHE A 44 17.62 14.01 -5.73
C PHE A 44 18.38 13.35 -4.59
N VAL A 45 17.83 12.28 -4.00
CA VAL A 45 18.42 11.60 -2.83
C VAL A 45 19.44 10.52 -3.24
N SER A 46 19.35 9.97 -4.46
CA SER A 46 20.18 8.87 -4.92
C SER A 46 21.70 9.14 -4.89
N PRO A 47 22.23 10.33 -5.23
CA PRO A 47 23.67 10.57 -5.18
C PRO A 47 24.21 10.54 -3.75
N TRP A 48 23.35 10.74 -2.75
CA TRP A 48 23.73 10.77 -1.34
C TRP A 48 23.66 9.37 -0.73
N LEU A 49 22.66 8.56 -1.14
CA LEU A 49 22.51 7.18 -0.66
C LEU A 49 23.42 6.19 -1.39
N TRP A 50 23.65 6.40 -2.69
CA TRP A 50 24.35 5.46 -3.56
C TRP A 50 25.30 6.17 -4.55
N PRO A 51 26.28 6.94 -4.04
CA PRO A 51 27.18 7.73 -4.89
C PRO A 51 27.91 6.89 -5.94
N ASP A 52 28.26 5.65 -5.59
CA ASP A 52 29.10 4.79 -6.44
C ASP A 52 28.29 3.83 -7.33
N ALA A 53 26.97 3.74 -7.12
CA ALA A 53 26.13 2.75 -7.79
C ALA A 53 25.05 3.36 -8.70
N VAL A 54 24.65 4.62 -8.51
CA VAL A 54 23.56 5.25 -9.28
C VAL A 54 24.07 6.48 -10.03
N LEU A 55 24.02 6.45 -11.36
CA LEU A 55 24.32 7.60 -12.23
C LEU A 55 23.15 8.55 -12.38
N GLY A 56 21.94 8.00 -12.39
CA GLY A 56 20.75 8.79 -12.66
C GLY A 56 19.47 7.97 -12.71
N ILE A 57 18.36 8.69 -12.73
CA ILE A 57 17.03 8.11 -12.79
C ILE A 57 16.34 8.60 -14.05
N GLY A 58 16.03 7.66 -14.95
CA GLY A 58 15.19 7.87 -16.10
C GLY A 58 13.72 7.62 -15.77
N LEU A 59 12.84 8.32 -16.47
CA LEU A 59 11.42 7.99 -16.55
C LEU A 59 11.13 7.68 -18.01
N ASP A 60 10.94 6.40 -18.34
CA ASP A 60 10.49 6.00 -19.67
C ASP A 60 9.00 5.67 -19.59
N GLN A 61 8.18 6.61 -20.07
CA GLN A 61 6.71 6.58 -20.04
C GLN A 61 6.13 6.27 -18.65
N ASP A 62 5.94 4.97 -18.38
CA ASP A 62 5.31 4.38 -17.22
C ASP A 62 6.29 3.62 -16.30
N ARG A 63 7.57 3.62 -16.65
CA ARG A 63 8.62 2.87 -15.96
C ARG A 63 9.65 3.83 -15.42
N GLY A 64 9.86 3.80 -14.11
CA GLY A 64 11.08 4.37 -13.55
C GLY A 64 12.25 3.49 -13.89
N LEU A 65 13.37 4.10 -14.22
CA LEU A 65 14.59 3.43 -14.62
C LEU A 65 15.72 4.00 -13.76
N ILE A 66 16.48 3.15 -13.09
CA ILE A 66 17.75 3.56 -12.48
C ILE A 66 18.86 3.15 -13.44
N VAL A 67 19.64 4.13 -13.86
CA VAL A 67 20.89 3.89 -14.57
C VAL A 67 21.96 3.67 -13.52
N SER A 68 22.44 2.43 -13.45
CA SER A 68 23.44 2.01 -12.48
C SER A 68 24.78 1.73 -13.15
N LEU A 69 25.87 2.11 -12.47
CA LEU A 69 27.27 1.82 -12.83
C LEU A 69 27.69 0.39 -12.50
N LEU A 70 26.81 -0.40 -11.88
CA LEU A 70 27.12 -1.78 -11.53
C LEU A 70 27.43 -2.57 -12.79
N PRO A 71 28.58 -3.27 -12.87
CA PRO A 71 28.94 -4.05 -14.04
C PRO A 71 27.88 -5.14 -14.28
N PRO A 72 27.36 -5.27 -15.51
CA PRO A 72 26.43 -6.33 -15.86
C PRO A 72 27.12 -7.68 -15.79
N LEU A 73 26.40 -8.68 -15.31
CA LEU A 73 26.98 -9.99 -14.97
C LEU A 73 27.11 -10.95 -16.15
N THR A 74 26.49 -10.62 -17.27
CA THR A 74 26.45 -11.45 -18.47
C THR A 74 27.15 -10.82 -19.66
N ASP A 75 27.35 -9.50 -19.67
CA ASP A 75 27.90 -8.76 -20.81
C ASP A 75 28.94 -7.74 -20.34
N SER A 76 30.22 -8.08 -20.46
CA SER A 76 31.35 -7.19 -20.15
C SER A 76 31.44 -5.94 -21.05
N ALA A 77 30.55 -5.81 -22.04
CA ALA A 77 30.49 -4.67 -22.97
C ALA A 77 29.53 -3.55 -22.54
N ALA A 78 28.59 -3.81 -21.63
CA ALA A 78 27.66 -2.77 -21.19
C ALA A 78 28.24 -2.02 -19.98
N MET A 79 28.53 -0.73 -20.15
CA MET A 79 29.06 0.11 -19.07
C MET A 79 28.02 0.47 -18.01
N PHE A 80 26.71 0.27 -18.30
CA PHE A 80 25.60 0.64 -17.42
C PHE A 80 24.47 -0.38 -17.51
N ILE A 81 23.74 -0.55 -16.41
CA ILE A 81 22.52 -1.36 -16.36
C ILE A 81 21.31 -0.50 -15.97
N VAL A 82 20.15 -0.84 -16.53
CA VAL A 82 18.90 -0.12 -16.29
C VAL A 82 17.96 -0.97 -15.43
N LEU A 83 17.72 -0.55 -14.19
CA LEU A 83 16.83 -1.26 -13.27
C LEU A 83 15.43 -0.63 -13.23
N LEU A 84 14.39 -1.47 -13.26
CA LEU A 84 13.00 -1.03 -13.23
C LEU A 84 12.55 -0.64 -11.81
N LEU A 85 11.93 0.54 -11.68
CA LEU A 85 11.33 1.03 -10.44
C LEU A 85 9.80 0.84 -10.49
N PRO A 86 9.21 0.13 -9.53
CA PRO A 86 7.79 -0.17 -9.50
C PRO A 86 7.00 0.99 -8.90
N PHE A 87 7.11 2.20 -9.47
CA PHE A 87 6.40 3.38 -8.97
C PHE A 87 4.88 3.16 -8.91
N ASN A 88 4.31 2.41 -9.85
CA ASN A 88 2.89 2.03 -9.82
C ASN A 88 2.49 1.35 -8.50
N ARG A 89 3.33 0.45 -7.97
CA ARG A 89 3.03 -0.26 -6.72
C ARG A 89 3.10 0.67 -5.51
N ALA A 90 4.08 1.58 -5.49
CA ALA A 90 4.20 2.57 -4.41
C ALA A 90 3.03 3.56 -4.40
N THR A 91 2.53 3.94 -5.58
CA THR A 91 1.47 4.95 -5.71
C THR A 91 0.05 4.39 -5.53
N VAL A 92 -0.14 3.08 -5.68
CA VAL A 92 -1.43 2.38 -5.44
C VAL A 92 -1.96 2.52 -4.01
N ILE A 93 -1.13 2.86 -3.04
CA ILE A 93 -1.58 3.11 -1.66
C ILE A 93 -2.58 4.27 -1.57
N LEU A 94 -2.48 5.25 -2.47
CA LEU A 94 -3.38 6.41 -2.48
C LEU A 94 -4.82 6.06 -2.87
N PRO A 95 -5.10 5.42 -4.03
CA PRO A 95 -6.47 5.04 -4.37
C PRO A 95 -7.08 4.07 -3.36
N LEU A 96 -6.29 3.20 -2.72
CA LEU A 96 -6.78 2.35 -1.63
C LEU A 96 -7.27 3.20 -0.44
N PHE A 97 -6.47 4.17 0.00
CA PHE A 97 -6.85 5.09 1.05
C PHE A 97 -8.04 5.99 0.66
N TRP A 98 -8.06 6.50 -0.57
CA TRP A 98 -9.14 7.32 -1.10
C TRP A 98 -10.45 6.54 -1.15
N GLY A 99 -10.43 5.30 -1.65
CA GLY A 99 -11.60 4.42 -1.69
C GLY A 99 -12.18 4.18 -0.30
N LEU A 100 -11.34 3.87 0.68
CA LEU A 100 -11.76 3.71 2.09
C LEU A 100 -12.33 5.00 2.68
N THR A 101 -11.73 6.14 2.37
CA THR A 101 -12.16 7.45 2.86
C THR A 101 -13.48 7.90 2.24
N LEU A 102 -13.65 7.70 0.92
CA LEU A 102 -14.89 7.97 0.20
C LEU A 102 -16.04 7.07 0.69
N ALA A 103 -15.74 5.82 1.05
CA ALA A 103 -16.69 4.89 1.63
C ALA A 103 -17.15 5.28 3.05
N THR A 104 -16.42 6.15 3.73
CA THR A 104 -16.69 6.49 5.13
C THR A 104 -17.51 7.78 5.24
N PRO A 105 -18.74 7.74 5.77
CA PRO A 105 -19.55 8.93 5.91
C PRO A 105 -18.95 9.88 6.96
N GLY A 106 -18.81 11.17 6.62
CA GLY A 106 -18.29 12.16 7.55
C GLY A 106 -18.16 13.56 6.97
N ARG A 107 -18.08 14.55 7.86
CA ARG A 107 -17.71 15.93 7.50
C ARG A 107 -16.19 16.04 7.30
N ALA A 108 -15.76 17.03 6.52
CA ALA A 108 -14.36 17.32 6.22
C ALA A 108 -13.63 16.21 5.40
N LEU A 109 -14.35 15.57 4.47
CA LEU A 109 -13.82 14.56 3.55
C LEU A 109 -12.58 15.06 2.79
N PHE A 110 -12.64 16.29 2.24
CA PHE A 110 -11.51 16.91 1.53
C PHE A 110 -10.26 17.04 2.41
N ARG A 111 -10.42 17.54 3.65
CA ARG A 111 -9.31 17.68 4.61
C ARG A 111 -8.68 16.33 4.94
N ARG A 112 -9.49 15.28 5.10
CA ARG A 112 -9.00 13.92 5.40
C ARG A 112 -8.28 13.32 4.20
N LEU A 113 -8.81 13.49 2.99
CA LEU A 113 -8.13 13.06 1.77
C LEU A 113 -6.78 13.75 1.60
N LEU A 114 -6.72 15.06 1.80
CA LEU A 114 -5.47 15.83 1.73
C LEU A 114 -4.46 15.35 2.77
N LEU A 115 -4.85 15.30 4.05
CA LEU A 115 -3.97 14.87 5.14
C LEU A 115 -3.48 13.43 4.96
N GLY A 116 -4.36 12.51 4.59
CA GLY A 116 -3.97 11.12 4.37
C GLY A 116 -3.05 10.95 3.17
N THR A 117 -3.29 11.71 2.09
CA THR A 117 -2.36 11.74 0.94
C THR A 117 -0.99 12.27 1.35
N LEU A 118 -0.95 13.34 2.16
CA LEU A 118 0.30 13.91 2.67
C LEU A 118 1.06 12.91 3.57
N ILE A 119 0.35 12.16 4.41
CA ILE A 119 0.93 11.13 5.30
C ILE A 119 1.46 9.94 4.48
N LEU A 120 0.78 9.55 3.40
CA LEU A 120 1.16 8.39 2.59
C LEU A 120 2.30 8.70 1.61
N LEU A 121 2.51 9.96 1.22
CA LEU A 121 3.58 10.36 0.32
C LEU A 121 5.00 9.94 0.81
N PRO A 122 5.42 10.23 2.06
CA PRO A 122 6.72 9.75 2.55
C PRO A 122 6.78 8.22 2.65
N VAL A 123 5.65 7.54 2.86
CA VAL A 123 5.60 6.08 2.86
C VAL A 123 5.83 5.52 1.46
N ALA A 124 5.16 6.07 0.44
CA ALA A 124 5.40 5.71 -0.96
C ALA A 124 6.87 5.95 -1.35
N PHE A 125 7.44 7.07 -0.91
CA PHE A 125 8.85 7.36 -1.11
C PHE A 125 9.78 6.33 -0.47
N ALA A 126 9.55 5.98 0.80
CA ALA A 126 10.31 4.96 1.50
C ALA A 126 10.19 3.58 0.85
N MET A 127 8.99 3.20 0.38
CA MET A 127 8.79 1.95 -0.36
C MET A 127 9.66 1.88 -1.61
N VAL A 128 9.77 2.99 -2.35
CA VAL A 128 10.64 3.04 -3.54
C VAL A 128 12.10 2.92 -3.12
N LEU A 129 12.56 3.68 -2.12
CA LEU A 129 13.95 3.61 -1.68
C LEU A 129 14.36 2.21 -1.20
N LEU A 130 13.50 1.55 -0.41
CA LEU A 130 13.72 0.17 0.04
C LEU A 130 13.81 -0.81 -1.15
N TYR A 131 12.95 -0.62 -2.15
CA TYR A 131 12.99 -1.44 -3.36
C TYR A 131 14.27 -1.22 -4.17
N VAL A 132 14.69 0.04 -4.33
CA VAL A 132 15.91 0.42 -5.03
C VAL A 132 17.15 -0.14 -4.32
N GLN A 133 17.22 0.02 -3.00
CA GLN A 133 18.29 -0.56 -2.18
C GLN A 133 18.40 -2.06 -2.41
N PHE A 134 17.28 -2.77 -2.35
CA PHE A 134 17.24 -4.21 -2.55
C PHE A 134 17.71 -4.61 -3.95
N GLN A 135 17.29 -3.87 -4.99
CA GLN A 135 17.70 -4.13 -6.36
C GLN A 135 19.20 -3.93 -6.56
N ILE A 136 19.75 -2.78 -6.15
CA ILE A 136 21.20 -2.49 -6.18
C ILE A 136 22.00 -3.62 -5.51
N THR A 137 21.51 -4.05 -4.35
CA THR A 137 22.13 -5.11 -3.57
C THR A 137 22.10 -6.46 -4.29
N LEU A 138 20.95 -6.87 -4.82
CA LEU A 138 20.83 -8.13 -5.56
C LEU A 138 21.84 -8.20 -6.72
N TYR A 139 21.93 -7.11 -7.48
CA TYR A 139 22.87 -7.02 -8.59
C TYR A 139 24.34 -7.04 -8.13
N ARG A 140 24.67 -6.44 -6.98
CA ARG A 140 26.04 -6.47 -6.44
C ARG A 140 26.45 -7.84 -5.88
N THR A 141 25.52 -8.58 -5.28
CA THR A 141 25.83 -9.73 -4.43
C THR A 141 25.64 -11.10 -5.08
N HIS A 142 25.07 -11.17 -6.29
CA HIS A 142 24.89 -12.38 -7.10
C HIS A 142 24.76 -13.70 -6.32
N LEU A 143 23.55 -14.01 -5.86
CA LEU A 143 23.27 -15.37 -5.36
C LEU A 143 22.84 -16.26 -6.54
N PRO A 144 23.66 -17.24 -6.96
CA PRO A 144 23.32 -18.23 -8.00
C PRO A 144 22.13 -19.14 -7.67
N LEU A 145 21.50 -18.97 -6.51
CA LEU A 145 20.32 -19.74 -6.13
C LEU A 145 19.05 -19.29 -6.88
N LEU A 146 19.07 -18.16 -7.62
CA LEU A 146 17.89 -17.60 -8.28
C LEU A 146 18.09 -17.15 -9.74
N THR A 147 19.30 -17.16 -10.28
CA THR A 147 19.62 -16.96 -11.72
C THR A 147 20.94 -17.65 -12.05
N GLU A 148 21.11 -18.01 -13.33
CA GLU A 148 22.20 -18.80 -13.94
C GLU A 148 23.55 -18.85 -13.19
N THR A 149 24.13 -20.05 -13.16
CA THR A 149 25.43 -20.35 -12.56
C THR A 149 26.52 -19.41 -13.10
N PRO A 150 27.18 -18.60 -12.25
CA PRO A 150 28.25 -17.72 -12.69
C PRO A 150 29.49 -18.54 -13.09
N PRO A 151 30.35 -18.01 -13.97
CA PRO A 151 31.61 -18.63 -14.35
C PRO A 151 32.50 -18.89 -13.13
N VAL A 152 33.34 -19.94 -13.22
CA VAL A 152 34.15 -20.51 -12.12
C VAL A 152 35.10 -19.49 -11.47
N ASP A 153 35.43 -18.40 -12.17
CA ASP A 153 36.32 -17.34 -11.68
C ASP A 153 35.64 -16.32 -10.75
N TYR A 154 34.31 -16.30 -10.67
CA TYR A 154 33.54 -15.48 -9.74
C TYR A 154 33.26 -16.27 -8.45
N ALA A 155 34.33 -16.55 -7.70
CA ALA A 155 34.21 -17.16 -6.39
C ALA A 155 33.32 -16.28 -5.48
N LEU A 156 32.24 -16.89 -4.99
CA LEU A 156 31.27 -16.40 -4.01
C LEU A 156 31.93 -15.87 -2.74
N ALA A 157 32.46 -14.65 -2.78
CA ALA A 157 32.50 -13.80 -1.61
C ALA A 157 31.17 -13.05 -1.60
N LEU A 158 30.25 -13.37 -0.69
CA LEU A 158 29.24 -12.38 -0.32
C LEU A 158 30.06 -11.16 0.15
N PRO A 159 30.02 -10.01 -0.54
CA PRO A 159 30.78 -8.85 -0.09
C PRO A 159 30.28 -8.34 1.27
N ASP A 160 29.09 -8.78 1.70
CA ASP A 160 28.36 -8.29 2.86
C ASP A 160 27.97 -9.43 3.83
N PRO A 161 27.96 -9.18 5.15
CA PRO A 161 27.56 -10.16 6.15
C PRO A 161 26.10 -10.64 5.95
N PRO A 162 25.77 -11.90 6.31
CA PRO A 162 24.45 -12.51 6.07
C PRO A 162 23.30 -11.75 6.74
N VAL A 163 23.56 -11.01 7.81
CA VAL A 163 22.57 -10.17 8.48
C VAL A 163 22.04 -9.06 7.56
N LEU A 164 22.91 -8.44 6.77
CA LEU A 164 22.50 -7.40 5.82
C LEU A 164 21.61 -7.98 4.72
N TYR A 165 21.89 -9.22 4.28
CA TYR A 165 21.04 -9.94 3.34
C TYR A 165 19.60 -10.11 3.85
N TYR A 166 19.43 -10.56 5.09
CA TYR A 166 18.10 -10.67 5.70
C TYR A 166 17.40 -9.31 5.83
N LEU A 167 18.14 -8.26 6.20
CA LEU A 167 17.62 -6.90 6.30
C LEU A 167 17.13 -6.37 4.94
N TRP A 168 17.86 -6.64 3.85
CA TRP A 168 17.42 -6.25 2.51
C TRP A 168 16.20 -7.05 2.05
N GLY A 169 16.18 -8.37 2.32
CA GLY A 169 15.01 -9.21 2.06
C GLY A 169 13.76 -8.72 2.82
N LEU A 170 13.92 -8.36 4.09
CA LEU A 170 12.87 -7.73 4.91
C LEU A 170 12.43 -6.39 4.30
N GLY A 171 13.37 -5.53 3.90
CA GLY A 171 13.10 -4.27 3.23
C GLY A 171 12.26 -4.43 1.97
N ARG A 172 12.55 -5.44 1.15
CA ARG A 172 11.73 -5.80 -0.02
C ARG A 172 10.32 -6.24 0.39
N GLN A 173 10.18 -7.13 1.38
CA GLN A 173 8.87 -7.59 1.83
C GLN A 173 8.04 -6.43 2.39
N LEU A 174 8.66 -5.52 3.14
CA LEU A 174 8.04 -4.30 3.63
C LEU A 174 7.57 -3.43 2.46
N ALA A 175 8.42 -3.16 1.48
CA ALA A 175 8.11 -2.32 0.33
C ALA A 175 7.04 -2.91 -0.61
N VAL A 176 7.01 -4.24 -0.79
CA VAL A 176 6.18 -4.89 -1.82
C VAL A 176 4.89 -5.48 -1.28
N LEU A 177 4.85 -5.87 0.00
CA LEU A 177 3.71 -6.59 0.57
C LEU A 177 3.11 -5.84 1.76
N VAL A 178 3.92 -5.48 2.75
CA VAL A 178 3.41 -4.97 4.03
C VAL A 178 2.92 -3.53 3.89
N LEU A 179 3.78 -2.62 3.44
CA LEU A 179 3.45 -1.19 3.34
C LEU A 179 2.30 -0.90 2.37
N PRO A 180 2.22 -1.52 1.16
CA PRO A 180 1.11 -1.26 0.25
C PRO A 180 -0.27 -1.53 0.87
N LEU A 181 -0.35 -2.54 1.75
CA LEU A 181 -1.59 -2.95 2.38
C LEU A 181 -1.83 -2.22 3.70
N MET A 182 -0.82 -2.19 4.58
CA MET A 182 -0.96 -1.69 5.95
C MET A 182 -0.99 -0.16 6.01
N ALA A 183 -0.17 0.53 5.21
CA ALA A 183 -0.09 1.99 5.28
C ALA A 183 -1.43 2.70 4.99
N PRO A 184 -2.17 2.39 3.90
CA PRO A 184 -3.45 3.04 3.65
C PRO A 184 -4.49 2.71 4.72
N LEU A 185 -4.48 1.48 5.26
CA LEU A 185 -5.37 1.08 6.35
C LEU A 185 -5.06 1.85 7.64
N LEU A 186 -3.79 1.94 8.03
CA LEU A 186 -3.36 2.67 9.24
C LEU A 186 -3.66 4.17 9.11
N ALA A 187 -3.38 4.78 7.95
CA ALA A 187 -3.73 6.17 7.68
C ALA A 187 -5.25 6.39 7.77
N TRP A 188 -6.04 5.48 7.20
CA TRP A 188 -7.49 5.53 7.29
C TRP A 188 -7.99 5.39 8.74
N LEU A 189 -7.49 4.41 9.50
CA LEU A 189 -7.83 4.18 10.90
C LEU A 189 -7.51 5.42 11.76
N LEU A 190 -6.37 6.04 11.52
CA LEU A 190 -5.91 7.23 12.25
C LEU A 190 -6.82 8.45 11.98
N LEU A 191 -7.30 8.61 10.75
CA LEU A 191 -8.16 9.74 10.36
C LEU A 191 -9.65 9.51 10.61
N HIS A 192 -10.08 8.25 10.76
CA HIS A 192 -11.50 7.87 10.93
C HIS A 192 -11.83 7.28 12.32
N ARG A 193 -11.02 7.57 13.34
CA ARG A 193 -11.20 7.10 14.73
C ARG A 193 -12.63 7.31 15.27
N ALA A 194 -13.26 8.44 14.97
CA ALA A 194 -14.62 8.75 15.41
C ALA A 194 -15.66 7.77 14.81
N PHE A 195 -15.55 7.49 13.52
CA PHE A 195 -16.42 6.52 12.84
C PHE A 195 -16.23 5.11 13.39
N LEU A 196 -14.97 4.69 13.59
CA LEU A 196 -14.66 3.38 14.17
C LEU A 196 -15.23 3.22 15.58
N ARG A 197 -15.08 4.24 16.42
CA ARG A 197 -15.72 4.25 17.75
C ARG A 197 -17.22 4.05 17.64
N THR A 198 -17.90 4.76 16.73
CA THR A 198 -19.35 4.61 16.57
C THR A 198 -19.78 3.24 16.03
N VAL A 199 -19.03 2.64 15.11
CA VAL A 199 -19.35 1.32 14.53
C VAL A 199 -19.05 0.19 15.52
N VAL A 200 -17.92 0.26 16.23
CA VAL A 200 -17.50 -0.77 17.20
C VAL A 200 -18.34 -0.69 18.47
N LEU A 201 -18.51 0.49 19.07
CA LEU A 201 -19.33 0.66 20.28
C LEU A 201 -20.82 0.52 19.99
N GLY A 202 -21.30 1.06 18.87
CA GLY A 202 -22.69 0.90 18.45
C GLY A 202 -23.05 -0.55 18.16
N GLY A 203 -22.14 -1.29 17.53
CA GLY A 203 -22.30 -2.73 17.28
C GLY A 203 -22.24 -3.59 18.55
N TRP A 204 -21.50 -3.17 19.58
CA TRP A 204 -21.48 -3.83 20.89
C TRP A 204 -22.75 -3.53 21.71
N LEU A 205 -23.18 -2.28 21.77
CA LEU A 205 -24.41 -1.87 22.47
C LEU A 205 -25.66 -2.51 21.86
N GLN A 206 -25.75 -2.61 20.53
CA GLN A 206 -26.86 -3.30 19.86
C GLN A 206 -26.86 -4.82 20.09
N ARG A 207 -25.69 -5.45 20.20
CA ARG A 207 -25.58 -6.87 20.57
C ARG A 207 -25.98 -7.11 22.02
N GLY A 208 -25.55 -6.24 22.93
CA GLY A 208 -25.99 -6.26 24.33
C GLY A 208 -27.51 -6.13 24.46
N ALA A 209 -28.11 -5.13 23.79
CA ALA A 209 -29.55 -4.88 23.85
C ALA A 209 -30.42 -5.97 23.16
N ARG A 210 -29.90 -6.67 22.13
CA ARG A 210 -30.59 -7.84 21.56
C ARG A 210 -30.50 -9.08 22.46
N SER A 211 -29.45 -9.21 23.26
CA SER A 211 -29.30 -10.31 24.21
C SER A 211 -30.23 -10.18 25.42
N THR A 212 -30.72 -8.97 25.73
CA THR A 212 -31.65 -8.70 26.83
C THR A 212 -33.12 -8.72 26.42
N ARG A 213 -33.47 -9.11 25.20
CA ARG A 213 -34.89 -9.20 24.81
C ARG A 213 -35.49 -10.44 25.49
N PRO A 214 -36.42 -10.29 26.45
CA PRO A 214 -37.06 -11.44 27.06
C PRO A 214 -37.90 -12.15 26.01
N LEU A 215 -37.78 -13.47 25.98
CA LEU A 215 -38.70 -14.36 25.29
C LEU A 215 -40.06 -14.32 26.02
N VAL A 216 -41.16 -14.21 25.23
CA VAL A 216 -42.57 -14.51 25.60
C VAL A 216 -43.31 -13.34 26.29
N SER A 217 -44.49 -12.90 25.81
CA SER A 217 -45.78 -13.55 26.06
C SER A 217 -46.64 -13.81 24.81
N SER A 218 -47.07 -15.07 24.69
CA SER A 218 -48.01 -15.64 23.73
C SER A 218 -49.33 -14.85 23.60
N PRO A 219 -50.03 -14.92 22.45
CA PRO A 219 -51.32 -14.25 22.27
C PRO A 219 -52.39 -14.87 23.20
N PRO A 220 -53.34 -14.07 23.71
CA PRO A 220 -54.45 -14.59 24.51
C PRO A 220 -55.39 -15.43 23.64
N LEU A 221 -55.82 -16.57 24.18
CA LEU A 221 -56.83 -17.46 23.59
C LEU A 221 -58.18 -16.72 23.43
N PRO A 222 -58.94 -16.99 22.35
CA PRO A 222 -60.25 -16.40 22.16
C PRO A 222 -61.24 -17.02 23.15
N VAL A 223 -61.99 -16.16 23.84
CA VAL A 223 -63.10 -16.56 24.72
C VAL A 223 -64.27 -16.94 23.83
N ASP A 224 -64.59 -18.23 23.74
CA ASP A 224 -65.81 -18.73 23.13
C ASP A 224 -67.02 -18.29 23.99
N SER A 225 -67.78 -17.33 23.49
CA SER A 225 -69.13 -17.04 23.97
C SER A 225 -70.12 -17.95 23.22
N LYS A 226 -70.60 -19.01 23.87
CA LYS A 226 -71.79 -19.75 23.45
C LYS A 226 -73.07 -19.00 23.86
N PRO A 227 -74.17 -19.15 23.09
CA PRO A 227 -75.39 -18.35 23.20
C PRO A 227 -76.18 -18.59 24.48
#